data_AF-A0A8I1IW26-F1
#
_entry.id   AF-A0A8I1IW26-F1
#
_cell.length_a   1.000
_cell.length_b   1.000
_cell.length_c   1.000
_cell.angle_alpha   90.00
_cell.angle_beta   90.00
_cell.angle_gamma   90.00
#
_symmetry.space_group_name_H-M   'P 1'
#
loop_
_entity.id
_entity.type
_entity.pdbx_description
1 polymer ?
#
loop_
_entity_poly.entity_id
_entity_poly.type
_entity_poly.pdbx_seq_one_letter_code
_entity_poly.pdbx_strand_id
1 'polypeptide(L)'
;MSRFALKEETEAFAAEVAKLTVPRYASHWRDRVERLWDDVWKRGIEERTASTQKLYASKFRTAVRNALEEEEQRTKRRQRVEAAVLSIVRIDPAITAKLQEDYQAKVKAENADLVLVPEWEWLVKTFEAMLEDDDMELRALAIMALTGRRFAEVLQAGEFEPFVEHSSSGTVRQKWLLKFSGQLKTKSGPETMFGKSYAIPTLAPARDVLSAFRGMRASAAGRIWKSAPERQLSTTFNPDFNRKLRTCPAAKFWPKDQPLSLKELRALYAEIAYVNFAPRTTRAPFYARILGHGDEDLTTALSYMRYSLSRQAMKEGQEEMNRLTLLREKRREDAIAAKQADEDLIEP
;
A
#
# COMPACT_ATOMS: atom_id res chain seq x y z
N MET A 1 30.39 10.26 16.17
CA MET A 1 29.29 10.75 15.30
C MET A 1 28.06 10.98 16.16
N SER A 2 27.56 12.22 16.23
CA SER A 2 26.31 12.52 16.95
C SER A 2 25.16 11.68 16.36
N ARG A 3 24.33 11.09 17.23
CA ARG A 3 23.18 10.29 16.81
C ARG A 3 22.16 11.25 16.21
N PHE A 4 21.94 11.18 14.90
CA PHE A 4 20.94 12.02 14.21
C PHE A 4 19.55 11.80 14.81
N ALA A 5 19.12 12.72 15.67
CA ALA A 5 17.87 12.67 16.40
C ALA A 5 16.72 13.12 15.48
N LEU A 6 16.32 12.24 14.56
CA LEU A 6 15.37 12.54 13.48
C LEU A 6 14.14 13.35 13.93
N LYS A 7 13.56 13.02 15.10
CA LYS A 7 12.38 13.74 15.61
C LYS A 7 12.70 15.21 15.92
N GLU A 8 13.73 15.44 16.71
CA GLU A 8 14.19 16.78 17.11
C GLU A 8 14.61 17.60 15.89
N GLU A 9 15.33 16.98 14.95
CA GLU A 9 15.75 17.62 13.70
C GLU A 9 14.55 17.99 12.82
N THR A 10 13.53 17.12 12.70
CA THR A 10 12.31 17.43 11.93
C THR A 10 11.49 18.54 12.56
N GLU A 11 11.38 18.57 13.90
CA GLU A 11 10.65 19.61 14.64
C GLU A 11 11.38 20.96 14.54
N ALA A 12 12.70 20.97 14.77
CA ALA A 12 13.53 22.16 14.67
C ALA A 12 13.52 22.75 13.26
N PHE A 13 13.68 21.91 12.23
CA PHE A 13 13.62 22.34 10.84
C PHE A 13 12.26 22.93 10.48
N ALA A 14 11.16 22.25 10.83
CA ALA A 14 9.82 22.72 10.51
C ALA A 14 9.49 24.06 11.20
N ALA A 15 9.88 24.22 12.47
CA ALA A 15 9.71 25.47 13.21
C ALA A 15 10.49 26.63 12.56
N GLU A 16 11.73 26.39 12.14
CA GLU A 16 12.54 27.42 11.49
C GLU A 16 11.99 27.79 10.10
N VAL A 17 11.54 26.81 9.32
CA VAL A 17 10.86 27.05 8.04
C VAL A 17 9.61 27.90 8.24
N ALA A 18 8.77 27.61 9.23
CA ALA A 18 7.58 28.40 9.52
C ALA A 18 7.96 29.85 9.87
N LYS A 19 8.94 30.07 10.76
CA LYS A 19 9.45 31.41 11.09
C LYS A 19 9.98 32.18 9.88
N LEU A 20 10.63 31.50 8.94
CA LEU A 20 11.17 32.13 7.73
C LEU A 20 10.08 32.48 6.71
N THR A 21 8.97 31.76 6.69
CA THR A 21 7.99 31.83 5.59
C THR A 21 6.68 32.54 5.95
N VAL A 22 6.31 32.56 7.23
CA VAL A 22 5.05 33.14 7.74
C VAL A 22 5.12 34.67 7.87
N PRO A 23 6.23 35.33 8.26
CA PRO A 23 6.32 36.79 8.19
C PRO A 23 6.22 37.31 6.75
N ARG A 24 5.43 38.37 6.52
CA ARG A 24 5.14 38.92 5.17
C ARG A 24 6.38 39.55 4.48
N TYR A 25 7.49 39.72 5.20
CA TYR A 25 8.66 40.50 4.77
C TYR A 25 10.01 39.78 4.93
N ALA A 26 10.03 38.45 5.09
CA ALA A 26 11.30 37.73 5.08
C ALA A 26 11.86 37.70 3.64
N SER A 27 12.64 38.72 3.28
CA SER A 27 13.45 38.71 2.05
C SER A 27 14.35 37.46 2.04
N HIS A 28 14.52 36.84 0.87
CA HIS A 28 15.44 35.70 0.69
C HIS A 28 15.10 34.45 1.53
N TRP A 29 13.85 34.27 1.96
CA TRP A 29 13.48 33.09 2.74
C TRP A 29 13.76 31.78 1.99
N ARG A 30 13.65 31.76 0.65
CA ARG A 30 13.94 30.58 -0.18
C ARG A 30 15.38 30.12 -0.02
N ASP A 31 16.34 31.02 -0.25
CA ASP A 31 17.78 30.76 -0.11
C ASP A 31 18.17 30.32 1.31
N ARG A 32 17.41 30.75 2.32
CA ARG A 32 17.61 30.33 3.71
C ARG A 32 17.06 28.92 3.96
N VAL A 33 15.86 28.62 3.44
CA VAL A 33 15.27 27.27 3.51
C VAL A 33 16.11 26.26 2.72
N GLU A 34 16.66 26.64 1.56
CA GLU A 34 17.58 25.81 0.78
C GLU A 34 18.83 25.45 1.59
N ARG A 35 19.51 26.44 2.19
CA ARG A 35 20.67 26.19 3.04
C ARG A 35 20.34 25.30 4.24
N LEU A 36 19.22 25.57 4.91
CA LEU A 36 18.77 24.71 6.02
C LEU A 36 18.55 23.27 5.56
N TRP A 37 17.95 23.08 4.38
CA TRP A 37 17.70 21.75 3.84
C TRP A 37 19.00 21.04 3.46
N ASP A 38 19.92 21.73 2.79
CA ASP A 38 21.23 21.18 2.42
C ASP A 38 22.05 20.77 3.65
N ASP A 39 22.02 21.58 4.71
CA ASP A 39 22.72 21.28 5.96
C ASP A 39 22.14 20.04 6.65
N VAL A 40 20.81 19.94 6.73
CA VAL A 40 20.12 18.75 7.27
C VAL A 40 20.43 17.53 6.42
N TRP A 41 20.44 17.69 5.09
CA TRP A 41 20.71 16.62 4.14
C TRP A 41 22.11 16.05 4.35
N LYS A 42 23.14 16.89 4.30
CA LYS A 42 24.55 16.50 4.45
C LYS A 42 24.84 15.90 5.82
N ARG A 43 24.31 16.47 6.90
CA ARG A 43 24.62 16.01 8.26
C ARG A 43 23.98 14.66 8.63
N GLY A 44 22.85 14.28 8.02
CA GLY A 44 22.05 13.19 8.56
C GLY A 44 21.37 12.26 7.56
N ILE A 45 21.22 12.70 6.31
CA ILE A 45 20.44 12.01 5.29
C ILE A 45 21.34 11.43 4.19
N GLU A 46 22.33 12.18 3.72
CA GLU A 46 23.15 11.85 2.54
C GLU A 46 23.81 10.46 2.61
N GLU A 47 24.41 10.10 3.74
CA GLU A 47 25.09 8.80 3.90
C GLU A 47 24.12 7.62 4.16
N ARG A 48 22.80 7.86 4.21
CA ARG A 48 21.81 6.81 4.47
C ARG A 48 21.45 6.05 3.21
N THR A 49 20.87 4.85 3.38
CA THR A 49 20.33 4.09 2.24
C THR A 49 19.24 4.88 1.52
N ALA A 50 19.07 4.65 0.21
CA ALA A 50 18.06 5.33 -0.61
C ALA A 50 16.65 5.27 0.01
N SER A 51 16.25 4.13 0.57
CA SER A 51 14.96 3.95 1.26
C SER A 51 14.84 4.85 2.49
N THR A 52 15.92 4.97 3.26
CA THR A 52 15.97 5.81 4.46
C THR A 52 15.98 7.29 4.08
N GLN A 53 16.72 7.67 3.04
CA GLN A 53 16.73 9.04 2.50
C GLN A 53 15.31 9.48 2.11
N LYS A 54 14.61 8.66 1.31
CA LYS A 54 13.21 8.90 0.92
C LYS A 54 12.28 9.01 2.13
N LEU A 55 12.42 8.10 3.10
CA LEU A 55 11.61 8.12 4.34
C LEU A 55 11.84 9.40 5.15
N TYR A 56 13.11 9.80 5.33
CA TYR A 56 13.46 10.97 6.13
C TYR A 56 12.95 12.24 5.45
N ALA A 57 13.23 12.41 4.14
CA ALA A 57 12.69 13.53 3.38
C ALA A 57 11.17 13.60 3.45
N SER A 58 10.47 12.46 3.37
CA SER A 58 9.00 12.44 3.53
C SER A 58 8.55 12.90 4.92
N LYS A 59 9.31 12.60 5.99
CA LYS A 59 9.01 13.07 7.36
C LYS A 59 9.23 14.58 7.50
N PHE A 60 10.33 15.11 6.98
CA PHE A 60 10.57 16.56 6.97
C PHE A 60 9.46 17.32 6.23
N ARG A 61 9.06 16.84 5.06
CA ARG A 61 7.92 17.41 4.29
C ARG A 61 6.63 17.40 5.09
N THR A 62 6.35 16.33 5.83
CA THR A 62 5.14 16.21 6.66
C THR A 62 5.20 17.18 7.85
N ALA A 63 6.35 17.27 8.53
CA ALA A 63 6.54 18.20 9.64
C ALA A 63 6.37 19.67 9.20
N VAL A 64 6.92 20.04 8.05
CA VAL A 64 6.72 21.37 7.43
C VAL A 64 5.25 21.65 7.16
N ARG A 65 4.51 20.69 6.59
CA ARG A 65 3.07 20.87 6.34
C ARG A 65 2.30 21.16 7.61
N ASN A 66 2.55 20.37 8.66
CA ASN A 66 1.88 20.55 9.95
C ASN A 66 2.21 21.92 10.56
N ALA A 67 3.48 22.31 10.57
CA ALA A 67 3.90 23.61 11.10
C ALA A 67 3.29 24.79 10.32
N LEU A 68 3.22 24.71 8.99
CA LEU A 68 2.56 25.74 8.17
C LEU A 68 1.04 25.76 8.35
N GLU A 69 0.42 24.63 8.63
CA GLU A 69 -1.01 24.55 8.95
C GLU A 69 -1.34 25.20 10.29
N GLU A 70 -0.47 25.05 11.28
CA GLU A 70 -0.61 25.70 12.60
C GLU A 70 -0.35 27.21 12.53
N GLU A 71 0.65 27.65 11.77
CA GLU A 71 1.14 29.04 11.80
C GLU A 71 0.53 29.96 10.72
N GLU A 72 0.06 29.43 9.58
CA GLU A 72 -0.56 30.23 8.50
C GLU A 72 -2.05 29.98 8.37
N GLN A 73 -2.85 30.88 8.95
CA GLN A 73 -4.30 30.82 8.93
C GLN A 73 -4.92 31.13 7.54
N ARG A 74 -4.18 31.79 6.62
CA ARG A 74 -4.69 32.12 5.28
C ARG A 74 -4.43 30.98 4.31
N THR A 75 -5.45 30.16 4.06
CA THR A 75 -5.39 28.96 3.19
C THR A 75 -4.68 29.17 1.85
N LYS A 76 -4.99 30.24 1.10
CA LYS A 76 -4.38 30.50 -0.22
C LYS A 76 -2.88 30.82 -0.12
N ARG A 77 -2.46 31.52 0.94
CA ARG A 77 -1.04 31.83 1.14
C ARG A 77 -0.30 30.58 1.62
N ARG A 78 -0.88 29.85 2.58
CA ARG A 78 -0.37 28.56 3.04
C ARG A 78 -0.05 27.62 1.89
N GLN A 79 -1.01 27.41 0.98
CA GLN A 79 -0.84 26.54 -0.18
C GLN A 79 0.32 26.99 -1.10
N ARG A 80 0.48 28.30 -1.34
CA ARG A 80 1.57 28.85 -2.16
C ARG A 80 2.94 28.67 -1.49
N VAL A 81 3.02 28.96 -0.19
CA VAL A 81 4.25 28.82 0.59
C VAL A 81 4.63 27.35 0.71
N GLU A 82 3.68 26.49 1.04
CA GLU A 82 3.87 25.04 1.12
C GLU A 82 4.41 24.50 -0.21
N ALA A 83 3.78 24.84 -1.34
CA ALA A 83 4.25 24.39 -2.65
C ALA A 83 5.71 24.80 -2.92
N ALA A 84 6.08 26.05 -2.59
CA ALA A 84 7.44 26.56 -2.79
C ALA A 84 8.46 25.98 -1.80
N VAL A 85 8.09 25.69 -0.55
CA VAL A 85 8.98 24.99 0.38
C VAL A 85 9.15 23.53 -0.03
N LEU A 86 8.08 22.88 -0.46
CA LEU A 86 8.12 21.48 -0.89
C LEU A 86 8.84 21.28 -2.22
N SER A 87 9.05 22.32 -3.04
CA SER A 87 9.98 22.22 -4.17
C SER A 87 11.45 22.23 -3.73
N ILE A 88 11.76 22.85 -2.59
CA ILE A 88 13.11 22.89 -2.00
C ILE A 88 13.41 21.57 -1.26
N VAL A 89 12.49 21.14 -0.39
CA VAL A 89 12.58 19.88 0.39
C VAL A 89 12.25 18.68 -0.51
N ARG A 90 13.02 18.54 -1.59
CA ARG A 90 12.81 17.52 -2.62
C ARG A 90 13.50 16.22 -2.25
N ILE A 91 12.88 15.14 -2.70
CA ILE A 91 13.53 13.83 -2.75
C ILE A 91 14.29 13.83 -4.06
N ASP A 92 15.59 13.60 -4.03
CA ASP A 92 16.42 13.55 -5.23
C ASP A 92 15.76 12.62 -6.28
N PRO A 93 15.49 13.10 -7.50
CA PRO A 93 15.00 12.28 -8.59
C PRO A 93 15.86 11.03 -8.81
N ALA A 94 17.18 11.11 -8.66
CA ALA A 94 18.10 9.98 -8.79
C ALA A 94 17.87 8.91 -7.71
N ILE A 95 17.60 9.31 -6.46
CA ILE A 95 17.22 8.38 -5.38
C ILE A 95 15.90 7.69 -5.71
N THR A 96 14.93 8.43 -6.22
CA THR A 96 13.63 7.87 -6.58
C THR A 96 13.74 6.89 -7.75
N ALA A 97 14.54 7.23 -8.77
CA ALA A 97 14.83 6.37 -9.91
C ALA A 97 15.54 5.08 -9.45
N LYS A 98 16.60 5.19 -8.64
CA LYS A 98 17.33 4.05 -8.10
C LYS A 98 16.41 3.11 -7.29
N LEU A 99 15.58 3.64 -6.39
CA LEU A 99 14.64 2.83 -5.62
C LEU A 99 13.62 2.11 -6.51
N GLN A 100 13.21 2.76 -7.59
CA GLN A 100 12.30 2.15 -8.56
C GLN A 100 13.00 1.03 -9.33
N GLU A 101 14.25 1.20 -9.73
CA GLU A 101 15.07 0.18 -10.38
C GLU A 101 15.36 -1.01 -9.46
N ASP A 102 15.79 -0.76 -8.22
CA ASP A 102 16.02 -1.81 -7.21
C ASP A 102 14.73 -2.62 -6.95
N TYR A 103 13.59 -1.92 -6.83
CA TYR A 103 12.29 -2.55 -6.68
C TYR A 103 11.92 -3.40 -7.91
N GLN A 104 12.18 -2.89 -9.11
CA GLN A 104 11.91 -3.62 -10.36
C GLN A 104 12.78 -4.87 -10.49
N ALA A 105 14.07 -4.76 -10.21
CA ALA A 105 14.99 -5.91 -10.22
C ALA A 105 14.54 -6.98 -9.23
N LYS A 106 14.13 -6.57 -8.02
CA LYS A 106 13.56 -7.47 -7.02
C LYS A 106 12.29 -8.15 -7.50
N VAL A 107 11.33 -7.39 -8.04
CA VAL A 107 10.09 -7.96 -8.57
C VAL A 107 10.39 -8.92 -9.72
N LYS A 108 11.32 -8.59 -10.62
CA LYS A 108 11.74 -9.48 -11.72
C LYS A 108 12.35 -10.79 -11.20
N ALA A 109 13.17 -10.73 -10.16
CA ALA A 109 13.74 -11.92 -9.52
C ALA A 109 12.67 -12.76 -8.79
N GLU A 110 11.79 -12.12 -8.02
CA GLU A 110 10.66 -12.79 -7.36
C GLU A 110 9.68 -13.41 -8.39
N ASN A 111 9.56 -12.77 -9.55
CA ASN A 111 8.76 -13.22 -10.67
C ASN A 111 9.42 -14.31 -11.52
N ALA A 112 10.70 -14.61 -11.32
CA ALA A 112 11.35 -15.70 -12.05
C ALA A 112 10.93 -17.08 -11.50
N ASP A 113 10.60 -17.13 -10.21
CA ASP A 113 10.31 -18.37 -9.48
C ASP A 113 9.00 -18.24 -8.67
N LEU A 114 7.87 -18.44 -9.35
CA LEU A 114 6.58 -18.58 -8.68
C LEU A 114 6.63 -19.71 -7.65
N VAL A 115 6.03 -19.45 -6.49
CA VAL A 115 5.99 -20.39 -5.37
C VAL A 115 4.74 -21.25 -5.45
N LEU A 116 4.91 -22.57 -5.48
CA LEU A 116 3.79 -23.50 -5.41
C LEU A 116 3.22 -23.58 -3.99
N VAL A 117 1.91 -23.42 -3.83
CA VAL A 117 1.18 -23.57 -2.57
C VAL A 117 0.15 -24.70 -2.71
N PRO A 118 0.57 -25.97 -2.58
CA PRO A 118 -0.31 -27.10 -2.88
C PRO A 118 -1.43 -27.27 -1.84
N GLU A 119 -1.20 -26.88 -0.59
CA GLU A 119 -2.15 -27.06 0.53
C GLU A 119 -3.04 -25.82 0.76
N TRP A 120 -3.26 -25.01 -0.28
CA TRP A 120 -4.02 -23.76 -0.17
C TRP A 120 -5.45 -23.96 0.30
N GLU A 121 -6.09 -25.08 -0.05
CA GLU A 121 -7.45 -25.39 0.41
C GLU A 121 -7.51 -25.55 1.93
N TRP A 122 -6.48 -26.18 2.52
CA TRP A 122 -6.37 -26.32 3.97
C TRP A 122 -6.04 -24.99 4.65
N LEU A 123 -5.25 -24.12 4.01
CA LEU A 123 -5.09 -22.74 4.47
C LEU A 123 -6.44 -22.02 4.54
N VAL A 124 -7.24 -22.06 3.46
CA VAL A 124 -8.55 -21.41 3.40
C VAL A 124 -9.50 -21.97 4.46
N LYS A 125 -9.63 -23.29 4.57
CA LYS A 125 -10.46 -23.94 5.61
C LYS A 125 -10.05 -23.56 7.02
N THR A 126 -8.74 -23.44 7.26
CA THR A 126 -8.23 -23.05 8.60
C THR A 126 -8.56 -21.60 8.90
N PHE A 127 -8.41 -20.69 7.93
CA PHE A 127 -8.83 -19.30 8.11
C PHE A 127 -10.35 -19.17 8.25
N GLU A 128 -11.13 -19.97 7.54
CA GLU A 128 -12.59 -20.01 7.69
C GLU A 128 -12.98 -20.41 9.11
N ALA A 129 -12.37 -21.46 9.68
CA ALA A 129 -12.59 -21.84 11.08
C ALA A 129 -12.19 -20.74 12.06
N MET A 130 -11.10 -20.01 11.77
CA MET A 130 -10.64 -18.89 12.60
C MET A 130 -11.59 -17.68 12.60
N LEU A 131 -12.59 -17.61 11.72
CA LEU A 131 -13.62 -16.55 11.79
C LEU A 131 -14.45 -16.62 13.08
N GLU A 132 -14.55 -17.81 13.69
CA GLU A 132 -15.30 -18.06 14.92
C GLU A 132 -14.42 -18.05 16.18
N ASP A 133 -13.09 -17.92 16.03
CA ASP A 133 -12.13 -17.97 17.14
C ASP A 133 -12.33 -16.84 18.16
N ASP A 134 -12.21 -17.14 19.45
CA ASP A 134 -12.34 -16.18 20.55
C ASP A 134 -11.19 -15.15 20.56
N ASP A 135 -10.04 -15.51 20.00
CA ASP A 135 -8.92 -14.59 19.80
C ASP A 135 -9.19 -13.65 18.62
N MET A 136 -9.41 -12.38 18.94
CA MET A 136 -9.69 -11.35 17.94
C MET A 136 -8.54 -11.15 16.94
N GLU A 137 -7.29 -11.43 17.31
CA GLU A 137 -6.15 -11.36 16.39
C GLU A 137 -6.23 -12.46 15.34
N LEU A 138 -6.57 -13.69 15.76
CA LEU A 138 -6.80 -14.82 14.85
C LEU A 138 -7.97 -14.54 13.91
N ARG A 139 -9.07 -14.00 14.44
CA ARG A 139 -10.22 -13.58 13.64
C ARG A 139 -9.86 -12.49 12.63
N ALA A 140 -9.06 -11.50 13.02
CA ALA A 140 -8.57 -10.45 12.14
C ALA A 140 -7.65 -10.99 11.03
N LEU A 141 -6.75 -11.94 11.35
CA LEU A 141 -5.91 -12.63 10.37
C LEU A 141 -6.75 -13.40 9.35
N ALA A 142 -7.79 -14.10 9.81
CA ALA A 142 -8.73 -14.80 8.95
C ALA A 142 -9.44 -13.84 7.98
N ILE A 143 -9.94 -12.71 8.47
CA ILE A 143 -10.58 -11.69 7.61
C ILE A 143 -9.59 -11.17 6.57
N MET A 144 -8.32 -10.92 6.93
CA MET A 144 -7.29 -10.49 5.97
C MET A 144 -7.03 -11.55 4.89
N ALA A 145 -6.90 -12.82 5.28
CA ALA A 145 -6.67 -13.92 4.36
C ALA A 145 -7.85 -14.17 3.40
N LEU A 146 -9.09 -14.07 3.90
CA LEU A 146 -10.30 -14.42 3.14
C LEU A 146 -10.83 -13.29 2.26
N THR A 147 -10.36 -12.05 2.45
CA THR A 147 -10.77 -10.84 1.69
C THR A 147 -9.61 -10.16 0.95
N GLY A 148 -8.38 -10.59 1.25
CA GLY A 148 -7.15 -9.98 0.78
C GLY A 148 -6.96 -8.52 1.20
N ARG A 149 -7.73 -7.98 2.15
CA ARG A 149 -7.60 -6.57 2.57
C ARG A 149 -6.31 -6.34 3.36
N ARG A 150 -5.76 -5.12 3.28
CA ARG A 150 -4.55 -4.76 4.01
C ARG A 150 -4.83 -4.74 5.52
N PHE A 151 -3.79 -4.97 6.30
CA PHE A 151 -3.83 -4.90 7.77
C PHE A 151 -4.59 -3.67 8.30
N ALA A 152 -4.18 -2.47 7.90
CA ALA A 152 -4.82 -1.23 8.35
C ALA A 152 -6.23 -1.01 7.77
N GLU A 153 -6.56 -1.61 6.63
CA GLU A 153 -7.92 -1.60 6.09
C GLU A 153 -8.84 -2.44 6.98
N VAL A 154 -8.44 -3.66 7.32
CA VAL A 154 -9.24 -4.53 8.20
C VAL A 154 -9.38 -3.96 9.60
N LEU A 155 -8.30 -3.40 10.17
CA LEU A 155 -8.31 -2.93 11.55
C LEU A 155 -8.88 -1.53 11.76
N GLN A 156 -8.78 -0.64 10.76
CA GLN A 156 -9.15 0.78 10.91
C GLN A 156 -10.09 1.28 9.83
N ALA A 157 -9.61 1.37 8.59
CA ALA A 157 -10.21 2.24 7.58
C ALA A 157 -11.32 1.59 6.75
N GLY A 158 -11.23 0.27 6.58
CA GLY A 158 -12.09 -0.47 5.68
C GLY A 158 -13.44 -0.78 6.30
N GLU A 159 -14.48 -0.74 5.46
CA GLU A 159 -15.83 -1.13 5.83
C GLU A 159 -16.35 -2.17 4.83
N PHE A 160 -17.06 -3.19 5.34
CA PHE A 160 -17.67 -4.24 4.54
C PHE A 160 -19.20 -4.18 4.62
N GLU A 161 -19.84 -4.33 3.46
CA GLU A 161 -21.28 -4.41 3.31
C GLU A 161 -21.65 -5.64 2.47
N PRO A 162 -22.86 -6.21 2.65
CA PRO A 162 -23.36 -7.24 1.73
C PRO A 162 -23.34 -6.72 0.30
N PHE A 163 -22.87 -7.52 -0.65
CA PHE A 163 -23.06 -7.21 -2.07
C PHE A 163 -24.46 -7.67 -2.49
N VAL A 164 -25.25 -6.73 -3.00
CA VAL A 164 -26.65 -6.95 -3.35
C VAL A 164 -26.83 -6.63 -4.82
N GLU A 165 -27.35 -7.60 -5.57
CA GLU A 165 -27.73 -7.43 -6.96
C GLU A 165 -29.25 -7.23 -7.06
N HIS A 166 -29.64 -6.22 -7.82
CA HIS A 166 -31.04 -5.95 -8.14
C HIS A 166 -31.30 -6.39 -9.57
N SER A 167 -32.25 -7.30 -9.74
CA SER A 167 -32.74 -7.75 -11.05
C SER A 167 -34.24 -7.49 -11.16
N SER A 168 -34.79 -7.67 -12.36
CA SER A 168 -36.24 -7.64 -12.59
C SER A 168 -37.00 -8.69 -11.77
N SER A 169 -36.32 -9.76 -11.34
CA SER A 169 -36.88 -10.87 -10.56
C SER A 169 -36.69 -10.72 -9.04
N GLY A 170 -36.05 -9.65 -8.56
CA GLY A 170 -35.93 -9.36 -7.14
C GLY A 170 -34.54 -8.86 -6.71
N THR A 171 -34.26 -9.02 -5.42
CA THR A 171 -33.01 -8.57 -4.80
C THR A 171 -32.27 -9.78 -4.23
N VAL A 172 -31.07 -10.04 -4.73
CA VAL A 172 -30.26 -11.20 -4.34
C VAL A 172 -29.01 -10.74 -3.60
N ARG A 173 -28.79 -11.31 -2.41
CA ARG A 173 -27.52 -11.15 -1.67
C ARG A 173 -26.52 -12.18 -2.18
N GLN A 174 -25.39 -11.72 -2.68
CA GLN A 174 -24.37 -12.59 -3.26
C GLN A 174 -23.60 -13.33 -2.15
N LYS A 175 -23.50 -14.65 -2.28
CA LYS A 175 -22.90 -15.54 -1.25
C LYS A 175 -21.39 -15.31 -1.07
N TRP A 176 -20.70 -14.95 -2.15
CA TRP A 176 -19.23 -14.89 -2.22
C TRP A 176 -18.70 -13.49 -2.55
N LEU A 177 -19.55 -12.46 -2.43
CA LEU A 177 -19.18 -11.08 -2.72
C LEU A 177 -19.52 -10.18 -1.53
N LEU A 178 -18.56 -9.32 -1.19
CA LEU A 178 -18.76 -8.18 -0.30
C LEU A 178 -18.53 -6.90 -1.08
N LYS A 179 -19.24 -5.85 -0.69
CA LYS A 179 -18.90 -4.48 -1.05
C LYS A 179 -17.89 -3.97 -0.03
N PHE A 180 -16.76 -3.46 -0.51
CA PHE A 180 -15.69 -2.90 0.31
C PHE A 180 -15.49 -1.43 0.01
N SER A 181 -15.28 -0.62 1.06
CA SER A 181 -14.89 0.78 0.98
C SER A 181 -13.72 1.06 1.94
N GLY A 182 -13.10 2.24 1.84
CA GLY A 182 -11.97 2.61 2.72
C GLY A 182 -10.61 2.11 2.23
N GLN A 183 -10.42 2.00 0.91
CA GLN A 183 -9.15 1.63 0.30
C GLN A 183 -8.03 2.61 0.67
N LEU A 184 -6.95 2.10 1.26
CA LEU A 184 -5.76 2.89 1.59
C LEU A 184 -4.77 2.96 0.41
N LYS A 185 -3.81 3.89 0.50
CA LYS A 185 -2.78 4.16 -0.53
C LYS A 185 -3.34 4.64 -1.88
N THR A 186 -4.53 5.20 -1.86
CA THR A 186 -5.10 5.91 -3.01
C THR A 186 -4.62 7.36 -2.95
N LYS A 187 -3.87 7.80 -3.97
CA LYS A 187 -3.43 9.21 -4.07
C LYS A 187 -4.61 10.06 -4.53
N SER A 188 -5.62 10.31 -3.67
CA SER A 188 -6.83 11.15 -3.83
C SER A 188 -7.22 11.66 -5.23
N GLY A 189 -7.11 10.81 -6.24
CA GLY A 189 -7.22 11.17 -7.66
C GLY A 189 -8.53 10.60 -8.21
N PRO A 190 -9.11 11.24 -9.24
CA PRO A 190 -10.43 10.85 -9.76
C PRO A 190 -10.50 9.38 -10.23
N GLU A 191 -9.38 8.83 -10.71
CA GLU A 191 -9.25 7.44 -11.17
C GLU A 191 -8.90 6.45 -10.05
N THR A 192 -8.67 6.93 -8.83
CA THR A 192 -8.36 6.07 -7.69
C THR A 192 -9.62 5.55 -7.01
N MET A 193 -9.48 4.50 -6.20
CA MET A 193 -10.57 3.97 -5.36
C MET A 193 -10.79 4.78 -4.06
N PHE A 194 -10.27 6.01 -3.99
CA PHE A 194 -10.47 6.89 -2.84
C PHE A 194 -11.95 7.23 -2.67
N GLY A 195 -12.52 6.93 -1.50
CA GLY A 195 -13.95 7.16 -1.21
C GLY A 195 -14.93 6.30 -2.02
N LYS A 196 -14.44 5.42 -2.91
CA LYS A 196 -15.29 4.54 -3.71
C LYS A 196 -15.52 3.22 -2.99
N SER A 197 -16.68 2.63 -3.24
CA SER A 197 -16.98 1.26 -2.85
C SER A 197 -16.95 0.34 -4.07
N TYR A 198 -16.51 -0.90 -3.91
CA TYR A 198 -16.42 -1.86 -5.00
C TYR A 198 -16.61 -3.30 -4.51
N ALA A 199 -16.98 -4.18 -5.43
CA ALA A 199 -17.16 -5.60 -5.15
C ALA A 199 -15.79 -6.28 -4.98
N ILE A 200 -15.68 -7.12 -3.95
CA ILE A 200 -14.57 -8.04 -3.75
C ILE A 200 -15.11 -9.46 -3.55
N PRO A 201 -14.46 -10.48 -4.14
CA PRO A 201 -14.75 -11.87 -3.78
C PRO A 201 -14.34 -12.17 -2.34
N THR A 202 -14.94 -13.18 -1.74
CA THR A 202 -14.54 -13.73 -0.45
C THR A 202 -14.27 -15.22 -0.57
N LEU A 203 -13.23 -15.70 0.11
CA LEU A 203 -12.85 -17.13 0.09
C LEU A 203 -13.65 -17.98 1.10
N ALA A 204 -14.53 -17.34 1.87
CA ALA A 204 -15.52 -17.95 2.76
C ALA A 204 -16.88 -17.26 2.51
N PRO A 205 -18.02 -17.82 2.96
CA PRO A 205 -19.31 -17.17 2.77
C PRO A 205 -19.31 -15.74 3.30
N ALA A 206 -19.72 -14.79 2.46
CA ALA A 206 -19.66 -13.35 2.74
C ALA A 206 -20.38 -12.96 4.04
N ARG A 207 -21.46 -13.69 4.38
CA ARG A 207 -22.19 -13.52 5.64
C ARG A 207 -21.30 -13.76 6.86
N ASP A 208 -20.51 -14.82 6.83
CA ASP A 208 -19.74 -15.29 7.98
C ASP A 208 -18.51 -14.38 8.17
N VAL A 209 -17.86 -13.99 7.06
CA VAL A 209 -16.81 -12.95 7.05
C VAL A 209 -17.34 -11.62 7.61
N LEU A 210 -18.52 -11.18 7.17
CA LEU A 210 -19.13 -9.93 7.62
C LEU A 210 -19.50 -9.98 9.11
N SER A 211 -20.03 -11.11 9.58
CA SER A 211 -20.35 -11.33 10.98
C SER A 211 -19.09 -11.25 11.85
N ALA A 212 -18.05 -11.99 11.46
CA ALA A 212 -16.75 -11.99 12.15
C ALA A 212 -16.12 -10.60 12.18
N PHE A 213 -16.16 -9.86 11.07
CA PHE A 213 -15.66 -8.49 11.00
C PHE A 213 -16.40 -7.55 11.95
N ARG A 214 -17.73 -7.59 11.96
CA ARG A 214 -18.54 -6.75 12.87
C ARG A 214 -18.28 -7.10 14.33
N GLY A 215 -18.24 -8.38 14.68
CA GLY A 215 -17.91 -8.85 16.02
C GLY A 215 -16.51 -8.40 16.45
N MET A 216 -15.52 -8.57 15.58
CA MET A 216 -14.16 -8.11 15.80
C MET A 216 -14.10 -6.60 16.05
N ARG A 217 -14.73 -5.78 15.20
CA ARG A 217 -14.75 -4.31 15.34
C ARG A 217 -15.50 -3.83 16.59
N ALA A 218 -16.53 -4.57 17.01
CA ALA A 218 -17.30 -4.28 18.23
C ALA A 218 -16.62 -4.75 19.52
N SER A 219 -15.58 -5.59 19.43
CA SER A 219 -14.81 -6.06 20.60
C SER A 219 -13.97 -4.95 21.24
N ALA A 220 -13.49 -5.19 22.47
CA ALA A 220 -12.57 -4.26 23.14
C ALA A 220 -11.27 -4.07 22.35
N ALA A 221 -10.68 -5.16 21.84
CA ALA A 221 -9.49 -5.11 21.00
C ALA A 221 -9.74 -4.33 19.70
N GLY A 222 -10.87 -4.58 19.04
CA GLY A 222 -11.27 -3.88 17.82
C GLY A 222 -11.40 -2.36 17.99
N ARG A 223 -11.96 -1.92 19.13
CA ARG A 223 -12.02 -0.48 19.46
C ARG A 223 -10.63 0.13 19.64
N ILE A 224 -9.72 -0.56 20.35
CA ILE A 224 -8.34 -0.13 20.54
C ILE A 224 -7.64 0.02 19.18
N TRP A 225 -7.75 -0.99 18.31
CA TRP A 225 -7.15 -0.94 16.99
C TRP A 225 -7.72 0.19 16.13
N LYS A 226 -9.04 0.40 16.17
CA LYS A 226 -9.71 1.46 15.40
C LYS A 226 -9.22 2.87 15.79
N SER A 227 -8.95 3.11 17.07
CA SER A 227 -8.49 4.41 17.58
C SER A 227 -6.96 4.56 17.61
N ALA A 228 -6.20 3.52 17.32
CA ALA A 228 -4.76 3.55 17.45
C ALA A 228 -4.09 4.54 16.46
N PRO A 229 -3.06 5.30 16.88
CA PRO A 229 -2.26 6.09 15.95
C PRO A 229 -1.59 5.20 14.89
N GLU A 230 -1.43 5.71 13.66
CA GLU A 230 -0.80 4.97 12.54
C GLU A 230 0.61 4.43 12.89
N ARG A 231 1.36 5.18 13.70
CA ARG A 231 2.66 4.75 14.21
C ARG A 231 2.54 3.48 15.05
N GLN A 232 1.52 3.38 15.92
CA GLN A 232 1.33 2.21 16.76
C GLN A 232 0.89 0.99 15.94
N LEU A 233 0.03 1.19 14.92
CA LEU A 233 -0.29 0.13 13.96
C LEU A 233 0.97 -0.44 13.29
N SER A 234 1.85 0.42 12.80
CA SER A 234 3.02 -0.02 12.04
C SER A 234 4.15 -0.58 12.90
N THR A 235 4.36 -0.06 14.11
CA THR A 235 5.51 -0.42 14.97
C THR A 235 5.20 -1.42 16.07
N THR A 236 3.94 -1.58 16.46
CA THR A 236 3.52 -2.52 17.52
C THR A 236 2.64 -3.61 16.94
N PHE A 237 1.45 -3.25 16.47
CA PHE A 237 0.45 -4.27 16.10
C PHE A 237 0.84 -5.07 14.86
N ASN A 238 1.37 -4.44 13.81
CA ASN A 238 1.76 -5.16 12.60
C ASN A 238 2.85 -6.24 12.85
N PRO A 239 3.95 -5.95 13.57
CA PRO A 239 4.89 -6.98 14.02
C PRO A 239 4.25 -8.11 14.84
N ASP A 240 3.35 -7.76 15.77
CA ASP A 240 2.68 -8.75 16.63
C ASP A 240 1.78 -9.68 15.83
N PHE A 241 0.99 -9.13 14.90
CA PHE A 241 0.17 -9.90 13.98
C PHE A 241 0.99 -10.79 13.05
N ASN A 242 2.14 -10.34 12.55
CA ASN A 242 3.02 -11.20 11.77
C ASN A 242 3.62 -12.33 12.61
N ARG A 243 3.94 -12.08 13.89
CA ARG A 243 4.40 -13.12 14.82
C ARG A 243 3.29 -14.14 15.07
N LYS A 244 2.07 -13.66 15.35
CA LYS A 244 0.87 -14.50 15.53
C LYS A 244 0.56 -15.33 14.29
N LEU A 245 0.64 -14.73 13.10
CA LEU A 245 0.43 -15.43 11.84
C LEU A 245 1.39 -16.62 11.65
N ARG A 246 2.66 -16.47 12.03
CA ARG A 246 3.66 -17.54 11.90
C ARG A 246 3.46 -18.69 12.89
N THR A 247 2.69 -18.49 13.95
CA THR A 247 2.41 -19.51 14.96
C THR A 247 0.95 -19.97 14.97
N CYS A 248 0.10 -19.38 14.14
CA CYS A 248 -1.31 -19.76 14.07
C CYS A 248 -1.49 -21.14 13.39
N PRO A 249 -2.66 -21.80 13.58
CA PRO A 249 -2.90 -23.12 13.02
C PRO A 249 -2.73 -23.22 11.49
N ALA A 250 -2.94 -22.13 10.76
CA ALA A 250 -2.78 -22.09 9.31
C ALA A 250 -1.31 -22.19 8.87
N ALA A 251 -0.35 -21.76 9.70
CA ALA A 251 1.07 -21.71 9.34
C ALA A 251 1.65 -23.09 8.96
N LYS A 252 1.08 -24.19 9.45
CA LYS A 252 1.52 -25.56 9.14
C LYS A 252 1.32 -25.96 7.68
N PHE A 253 0.37 -25.33 6.99
CA PHE A 253 0.04 -25.57 5.58
C PHE A 253 0.76 -24.60 4.64
N TRP A 254 1.59 -23.71 5.19
CA TRP A 254 2.38 -22.77 4.41
C TRP A 254 3.69 -23.43 3.91
N PRO A 255 4.19 -23.10 2.70
CA PRO A 255 5.47 -23.61 2.23
C PRO A 255 6.63 -23.22 3.19
N LYS A 256 7.36 -24.23 3.70
CA LYS A 256 8.33 -24.06 4.80
C LYS A 256 9.46 -23.07 4.52
N ASP A 257 9.92 -23.01 3.28
CA ASP A 257 11.06 -22.16 2.87
C ASP A 257 10.63 -20.78 2.38
N GLN A 258 9.37 -20.41 2.62
CA GLN A 258 8.79 -19.17 2.13
C GLN A 258 8.39 -18.27 3.29
N PRO A 259 8.69 -16.96 3.22
CA PRO A 259 8.30 -16.04 4.27
C PRO A 259 6.77 -16.02 4.39
N LEU A 260 6.27 -16.23 5.60
CA LEU A 260 4.86 -16.00 5.92
C LEU A 260 4.71 -14.62 6.57
N SER A 261 3.97 -13.75 5.90
CA SER A 261 3.66 -12.40 6.36
C SER A 261 2.26 -11.96 5.92
N LEU A 262 1.74 -10.90 6.54
CA LEU A 262 0.45 -10.30 6.15
C LEU A 262 0.41 -9.88 4.67
N LYS A 263 1.54 -9.49 4.09
CA LYS A 263 1.65 -9.15 2.67
C LYS A 263 1.41 -10.39 1.80
N GLU A 264 1.94 -11.53 2.21
CA GLU A 264 1.82 -12.78 1.44
C GLU A 264 0.41 -13.33 1.46
N LEU A 265 -0.35 -13.14 2.56
CA LEU A 265 -1.77 -13.51 2.59
C LEU A 265 -2.56 -12.80 1.50
N ARG A 266 -2.27 -11.51 1.26
CA ARG A 266 -2.92 -10.73 0.21
C ARG A 266 -2.56 -11.20 -1.19
N ALA A 267 -1.30 -11.59 -1.41
CA ALA A 267 -0.87 -12.15 -2.69
C ALA A 267 -1.50 -13.53 -2.95
N LEU A 268 -1.50 -14.43 -1.95
CA LEU A 268 -2.13 -15.73 -2.05
C LEU A 268 -3.64 -15.61 -2.28
N TYR A 269 -4.32 -14.71 -1.55
CA TYR A 269 -5.74 -14.41 -1.77
C TYR A 269 -6.01 -14.06 -3.24
N ALA A 270 -5.16 -13.25 -3.87
CA ALA A 270 -5.40 -12.82 -5.25
C ALA A 270 -5.36 -14.00 -6.22
N GLU A 271 -4.42 -14.94 -6.03
CA GLU A 271 -4.33 -16.14 -6.87
C GLU A 271 -5.50 -17.09 -6.62
N ILE A 272 -5.88 -17.33 -5.36
CA ILE A 272 -7.05 -18.18 -5.04
C ILE A 272 -8.33 -17.56 -5.62
N ALA A 273 -8.51 -16.25 -5.46
CA ALA A 273 -9.66 -15.55 -5.99
C ALA A 273 -9.70 -15.60 -7.52
N TYR A 274 -8.53 -15.53 -8.19
CA TYR A 274 -8.47 -15.63 -9.65
C TYR A 274 -8.91 -17.01 -10.13
N VAL A 275 -8.36 -18.08 -9.55
CA VAL A 275 -8.70 -19.46 -9.94
C VAL A 275 -10.20 -19.75 -9.74
N ASN A 276 -10.84 -19.17 -8.72
CA ASN A 276 -12.23 -19.50 -8.37
C ASN A 276 -13.27 -18.53 -8.95
N PHE A 277 -12.94 -17.25 -9.17
CA PHE A 277 -13.92 -16.21 -9.48
C PHE A 277 -13.56 -15.36 -10.71
N ALA A 278 -12.39 -15.56 -11.33
CA ALA A 278 -12.06 -14.78 -12.51
C ALA A 278 -13.03 -15.08 -13.66
N PRO A 279 -13.62 -14.06 -14.30
CA PRO A 279 -14.22 -14.25 -15.61
C PRO A 279 -13.11 -14.57 -16.62
N ARG A 280 -13.44 -14.71 -17.90
CA ARG A 280 -12.45 -14.87 -18.98
C ARG A 280 -11.58 -13.61 -19.13
N THR A 281 -10.61 -13.45 -18.24
CA THR A 281 -9.67 -12.34 -18.14
C THR A 281 -8.32 -12.86 -17.64
N THR A 282 -7.27 -12.05 -17.75
CA THR A 282 -5.93 -12.45 -17.26
C THR A 282 -5.75 -12.04 -15.79
N ARG A 283 -4.69 -12.51 -15.12
CA ARG A 283 -4.46 -12.24 -13.69
C ARG A 283 -4.33 -10.76 -13.39
N ALA A 284 -3.57 -9.99 -14.19
CA ALA A 284 -3.29 -8.59 -13.86
C ALA A 284 -4.54 -7.70 -13.76
N PRO A 285 -5.44 -7.67 -14.76
CA PRO A 285 -6.70 -6.92 -14.66
C PRO A 285 -7.58 -7.41 -13.51
N PHE A 286 -7.66 -8.72 -13.30
CA PHE A 286 -8.45 -9.28 -12.19
C PHE A 286 -7.90 -8.84 -10.83
N TYR A 287 -6.58 -8.96 -10.63
CA TYR A 287 -5.88 -8.55 -9.42
C TYR A 287 -6.06 -7.05 -9.18
N ALA A 288 -5.86 -6.21 -10.20
CA ALA A 288 -6.04 -4.77 -10.08
C ALA A 288 -7.44 -4.42 -9.57
N ARG A 289 -8.48 -5.03 -10.15
CA ARG A 289 -9.88 -4.84 -9.76
C ARG A 289 -10.15 -5.25 -8.31
N ILE A 290 -9.81 -6.48 -7.92
CA ILE A 290 -10.14 -6.97 -6.58
C ILE A 290 -9.27 -6.32 -5.50
N LEU A 291 -8.03 -5.90 -5.83
CA LEU A 291 -7.10 -5.27 -4.89
C LEU A 291 -7.28 -3.75 -4.82
N GLY A 292 -8.17 -3.17 -5.62
CA GLY A 292 -8.48 -1.74 -5.62
C GLY A 292 -7.33 -0.87 -6.13
N HIS A 293 -6.63 -1.34 -7.16
CA HIS A 293 -5.74 -0.51 -7.97
C HIS A 293 -6.57 0.23 -9.04
N GLY A 294 -5.99 1.24 -9.68
CA GLY A 294 -6.64 1.87 -10.84
C GLY A 294 -6.71 0.90 -12.02
N ASP A 295 -7.71 1.04 -12.88
CA ASP A 295 -7.97 0.10 -13.98
C ASP A 295 -6.79 -0.03 -14.96
N GLU A 296 -5.97 1.02 -15.09
CA GLU A 296 -4.77 1.03 -15.93
C GLU A 296 -3.48 0.61 -15.20
N ASP A 297 -3.54 0.42 -13.87
CA ASP A 297 -2.39 0.05 -13.04
C ASP A 297 -2.19 -1.46 -12.98
N LEU A 298 -1.91 -2.04 -14.15
CA LEU A 298 -1.58 -3.46 -14.32
C LEU A 298 -0.17 -3.77 -13.77
N THR A 299 0.70 -2.77 -13.63
CA THR A 299 2.08 -2.98 -13.18
C THR A 299 2.18 -3.21 -11.67
N THR A 300 1.31 -2.60 -10.88
CA THR A 300 1.26 -2.87 -9.43
C THR A 300 0.71 -4.27 -9.14
N ALA A 301 -0.12 -4.83 -10.03
CA ALA A 301 -0.62 -6.19 -9.89
C ALA A 301 0.51 -7.25 -9.93
N LEU A 302 1.60 -7.00 -10.68
CA LEU A 302 2.77 -7.88 -10.74
C LEU A 302 3.37 -8.18 -9.38
N SER A 303 3.29 -7.23 -8.44
CA SER A 303 3.87 -7.38 -7.09
C SER A 303 3.11 -8.38 -6.21
N TYR A 304 1.98 -8.90 -6.69
CA TYR A 304 1.17 -9.92 -6.04
C TYR A 304 1.19 -11.27 -6.80
N MET A 305 1.75 -11.32 -8.01
CA MET A 305 1.89 -12.56 -8.79
C MET A 305 3.11 -13.34 -8.32
N ARG A 306 2.99 -13.94 -7.13
CA ARG A 306 4.08 -14.67 -6.47
C ARG A 306 3.77 -16.15 -6.26
N TYR A 307 2.50 -16.48 -6.11
CA TYR A 307 2.06 -17.81 -5.74
C TYR A 307 1.32 -18.47 -6.90
N SER A 308 1.40 -19.79 -6.95
CA SER A 308 0.59 -20.62 -7.82
C SER A 308 -0.02 -21.78 -7.05
N LEU A 309 -1.24 -22.18 -7.42
CA LEU A 309 -1.97 -23.28 -6.78
C LEU A 309 -1.71 -24.63 -7.46
N SER A 310 -1.12 -24.63 -8.66
CA SER A 310 -0.78 -25.85 -9.40
C SER A 310 0.42 -25.63 -10.33
N ARG A 311 1.06 -26.71 -10.78
CA ARG A 311 2.15 -26.62 -11.76
C ARG A 311 1.68 -26.03 -13.10
N GLN A 312 0.42 -26.26 -13.47
CA GLN A 312 -0.16 -25.70 -14.69
C GLN A 312 -0.36 -24.19 -14.55
N ALA A 313 -1.02 -23.76 -13.46
CA ALA A 313 -1.21 -22.35 -13.17
C ALA A 313 0.12 -21.58 -13.03
N MET A 314 1.18 -22.27 -12.61
CA MET A 314 2.53 -21.72 -12.50
C MET A 314 3.09 -21.38 -13.87
N LYS A 315 2.96 -22.26 -14.86
CA LYS A 315 3.41 -21.99 -16.24
C LYS A 315 2.66 -20.81 -16.84
N GLU A 316 1.34 -20.80 -16.71
CA GLU A 316 0.49 -19.71 -17.21
C GLU A 316 0.80 -18.36 -16.54
N GLY A 317 1.03 -18.37 -15.22
CA GLY A 317 1.44 -17.19 -14.48
C GLY A 317 2.77 -16.64 -14.97
N GLN A 318 3.76 -17.52 -15.19
CA GLN A 318 5.08 -17.15 -15.69
C GLN A 318 5.00 -16.50 -17.08
N GLU A 319 4.19 -17.05 -17.99
CA GLU A 319 3.95 -16.50 -19.32
C GLU A 319 3.33 -15.10 -19.25
N GLU A 320 2.31 -14.92 -18.41
CA GLU A 320 1.66 -13.62 -18.21
C GLU A 320 2.64 -12.59 -17.63
N MET A 321 3.45 -12.97 -16.64
CA MET A 321 4.44 -12.10 -16.03
C MET A 321 5.54 -11.69 -17.00
N ASN A 322 6.01 -12.60 -17.85
CA ASN A 322 6.95 -12.29 -18.92
C ASN A 322 6.36 -11.26 -19.90
N ARG A 323 5.11 -11.48 -20.33
CA ARG A 323 4.38 -10.54 -21.22
C ARG A 323 4.24 -9.16 -20.59
N LEU A 324 3.84 -9.08 -19.34
CA LEU A 324 3.64 -7.80 -18.63
C LEU A 324 4.94 -7.07 -18.35
N THR A 325 6.03 -7.81 -18.10
CA THR A 325 7.37 -7.22 -17.93
C THR A 325 7.82 -6.55 -19.23
N LEU A 326 7.66 -7.23 -20.38
CA LEU A 326 7.96 -6.66 -21.69
C LEU A 326 7.09 -5.43 -22.02
N LEU A 327 5.78 -5.49 -21.73
CA LEU A 327 4.88 -4.34 -21.92
C LEU A 327 5.29 -3.13 -21.07
N ARG A 328 5.76 -3.38 -19.85
CA ARG A 328 6.23 -2.33 -18.95
C ARG A 328 7.55 -1.72 -19.40
N GLU A 329 8.49 -2.54 -19.87
CA GLU A 329 9.75 -2.08 -20.46
C GLU A 329 9.48 -1.21 -21.70
N LYS A 330 8.62 -1.67 -22.61
CA LYS A 330 8.19 -0.88 -23.77
C LYS A 330 7.56 0.47 -23.39
N ARG A 331 6.61 0.49 -22.45
CA ARG A 331 6.01 1.76 -21.97
C ARG A 331 7.03 2.72 -21.37
N ARG A 332 8.10 2.20 -20.76
CA ARG A 332 9.20 3.02 -20.22
C ARG A 332 10.00 3.63 -21.36
N GLU A 333 10.34 2.84 -22.37
CA GLU A 333 11.06 3.32 -23.56
C GLU A 333 10.25 4.40 -24.29
N ASP A 334 8.95 4.16 -24.52
CA ASP A 334 8.04 5.13 -25.13
C ASP A 334 7.99 6.44 -24.32
N ALA A 335 7.95 6.36 -22.99
CA ALA A 335 7.93 7.53 -22.12
C ALA A 335 9.26 8.30 -22.08
N ILE A 336 10.40 7.61 -22.20
CA ILE A 336 11.72 8.25 -22.32
C ILE A 336 11.83 8.95 -23.67
N ALA A 337 11.45 8.27 -24.76
CA ALA A 337 11.47 8.84 -26.10
C ALA A 337 10.56 10.07 -26.23
N ALA A 338 9.36 10.03 -25.64
CA ALA A 338 8.45 11.17 -25.61
C ALA A 338 9.04 12.37 -24.86
N LYS A 339 9.72 12.14 -23.73
CA LYS A 339 10.40 13.21 -22.98
C LYS A 339 11.57 13.81 -23.75
N GLN A 340 12.37 12.98 -24.42
CA GLN A 340 13.47 13.45 -25.25
C GLN A 340 12.97 14.29 -26.43
N ALA A 341 11.88 13.86 -27.08
CA ALA A 341 11.26 14.63 -28.14
C ALA A 341 10.69 15.98 -27.66
N ASP A 342 10.12 16.04 -26.45
CA ASP A 342 9.67 17.30 -25.85
C ASP A 342 10.84 18.22 -25.44
N GLU A 343 11.98 17.68 -24.99
CA GLU A 343 13.19 18.46 -24.69
C GLU A 343 13.85 19.00 -25.97
N ASP A 344 13.90 18.21 -27.04
CA ASP A 344 14.41 18.61 -28.37
C ASP A 344 13.52 19.69 -29.04
N LEU A 345 12.28 19.87 -28.60
CA LEU A 345 11.38 20.94 -29.06
C LEU A 345 11.54 22.26 -28.28
N ILE A 346 12.27 22.25 -27.16
CA ILE A 346 12.44 23.42 -26.26
C ILE A 346 13.81 24.10 -26.45
N GLU A 347 14.82 23.40 -26.99
CA GLU A 347 16.10 24.00 -27.37
C GLU A 347 16.22 24.15 -28.91
N PRO A 348 16.13 25.37 -29.47
CA PRO A 348 16.54 25.64 -30.84
C PRO A 348 18.07 25.70 -31.02
#